data_AF-A0A1H0CKG8-F1
#
_entry.id   AF-A0A1H0CKG8-F1
#
_cell.length_a   1.000
_cell.length_b   1.000
_cell.length_c   1.000
_cell.angle_alpha   90.00
_cell.angle_beta   90.00
_cell.angle_gamma   90.00
#
_symmetry.space_group_name_H-M   'P 1'
#
loop_
_entity.id
_entity.type
_entity.pdbx_description
1 polymer ?
#
loop_
_entity_poly.entity_id
_entity_poly.type
_entity_poly.pdbx_seq_one_letter_code
_entity_poly.pdbx_strand_id
1 'polypeptide(L)' 'MVEVMTDQKNIFSLSTLLNIEPNILLRLCSYIESRGHLFTKSEEGTLQFNDRDIAVILALY' A
#
# COMPACT_ATOMS: atom_id res chain seq x y z
N MET A 1 27.31 -2.80 3.83
CA MET A 1 26.15 -3.53 3.28
C MET A 1 24.97 -2.62 3.54
N VAL A 2 24.51 -1.85 2.55
CA VAL A 2 23.46 -0.86 2.76
C VAL A 2 22.17 -1.65 2.94
N GLU A 3 21.68 -1.72 4.18
CA GLU A 3 20.33 -2.18 4.46
C GLU A 3 19.39 -1.24 3.73
N VAL A 4 18.92 -1.67 2.56
CA VAL A 4 17.74 -1.10 1.92
C VAL A 4 16.58 -1.51 2.82
N MET A 5 16.43 -0.82 3.95
CA MET A 5 15.19 -0.80 4.69
C MET A 5 14.19 -0.06 3.81
N THR A 6 13.61 -0.78 2.85
CA THR A 6 12.41 -0.35 2.18
C THR A 6 11.40 -0.09 3.29
N ASP A 7 11.09 1.18 3.52
CA ASP A 7 10.19 1.67 4.56
C ASP A 7 8.77 1.20 4.22
N GLN A 8 8.49 -0.08 4.53
CA GLN A 8 7.24 -0.74 4.22
C GLN A 8 6.16 -0.19 5.14
N LYS A 9 5.27 0.62 4.57
CA LYS A 9 4.15 1.20 5.30
C LYS A 9 3.02 0.18 5.35
N ASN A 10 2.32 0.09 6.48
CA ASN A 10 1.09 -0.70 6.57
C ASN A 10 -0.13 0.17 6.19
N ILE A 11 -1.30 -0.46 6.07
CA ILE A 11 -2.55 0.21 5.65
C ILE A 11 -2.95 1.37 6.58
N PHE A 12 -2.69 1.27 7.88
CA PHE A 12 -3.06 2.30 8.87
C PHE A 12 -2.09 3.49 8.83
N SER A 13 -0.80 3.21 8.65
CA SER A 13 0.22 4.24 8.44
C SER A 13 -0.08 5.02 7.16
N LEU A 14 -0.43 4.31 6.08
CA LEU A 14 -0.75 4.92 4.80
C LEU A 14 -2.08 5.69 4.82
N SER A 15 -3.11 5.16 5.49
CA SER A 15 -4.39 5.84 5.66
C SER A 15 -4.23 7.19 6.38
N THR A 16 -3.37 7.22 7.40
CA THR A 16 -3.05 8.45 8.15
C THR A 16 -2.28 9.45 7.29
N LEU A 17 -1.27 8.97 6.54
CA LEU A 17 -0.45 9.80 5.67
C LEU A 17 -1.26 10.46 4.55
N LEU A 18 -2.12 9.68 3.89
CA LEU A 18 -2.94 10.13 2.77
C LEU A 18 -4.24 10.80 3.21
N ASN A 19 -4.55 10.76 4.51
CA ASN A 19 -5.83 11.19 5.06
C ASN A 19 -7.04 10.52 4.35
N ILE A 20 -6.92 9.23 4.09
CA ILE A 20 -7.94 8.38 3.46
C ILE A 20 -8.41 7.38 4.51
N GLU A 21 -9.72 7.13 4.62
CA GLU A 21 -10.21 6.09 5.52
C GLU A 21 -9.64 4.70 5.17
N PRO A 22 -9.19 3.89 6.16
CA PRO A 22 -8.60 2.57 5.89
C PRO A 22 -9.47 1.66 5.04
N ASN A 23 -10.79 1.70 5.23
CA ASN A 23 -11.75 0.90 4.46
C ASN A 23 -11.81 1.32 2.98
N ILE A 24 -11.72 2.63 2.69
CA ILE A 24 -11.66 3.15 1.33
C ILE A 24 -10.33 2.75 0.70
N LEU A 25 -9.22 2.88 1.44
CA LEU A 25 -7.90 2.50 0.98
C LEU A 25 -7.81 1.00 0.65
N LEU A 26 -8.42 0.13 1.48
CA LEU A 26 -8.52 -1.31 1.20
C LEU A 26 -9.30 -1.59 -0.09
N ARG A 27 -10.43 -0.90 -0.30
CA ARG A 27 -11.21 -1.05 -1.54
C ARG A 27 -10.42 -0.60 -2.77
N LEU A 28 -9.68 0.50 -2.66
CA LEU A 28 -8.75 0.97 -3.71
C LEU A 28 -7.68 -0.08 -3.99
N CYS A 29 -7.08 -0.67 -2.95
CA CYS A 29 -6.10 -1.75 -3.13
C CYS A 29 -6.73 -2.94 -3.85
N SER A 30 -7.92 -3.40 -3.45
CA SER A 30 -8.60 -4.51 -4.16
C SER A 30 -8.92 -4.17 -5.61
N TYR A 31 -9.31 -2.92 -5.89
CA TYR A 31 -9.51 -2.45 -7.27
C TYR A 31 -8.21 -2.48 -8.08
N ILE A 32 -7.11 -2.00 -7.50
CA ILE A 32 -5.78 -2.00 -8.13
C ILE A 32 -5.26 -3.43 -8.36
N GLU A 33 -5.45 -4.34 -7.42
CA GLU A 33 -5.14 -5.77 -7.59
C GLU A 33 -5.93 -6.39 -8.75
N SER A 34 -7.22 -6.06 -8.87
CA SER A 34 -8.07 -6.54 -9.97
C SER A 34 -7.60 -6.08 -11.36
N ARG A 35 -6.79 -5.02 -11.42
CA ARG A 35 -6.18 -4.48 -12.64
C ARG A 35 -4.78 -5.03 -12.92
N GLY A 36 -4.28 -5.92 -12.06
CA GLY A 36 -3.01 -6.65 -12.25
C GLY A 36 -1.82 -6.10 -11.46
N HIS A 37 -2.00 -5.12 -10.56
CA HIS A 37 -0.93 -4.65 -9.69
C HIS A 37 -0.98 -5.38 -8.34
N LEU A 38 0.04 -6.20 -8.07
CA LEU A 38 0.10 -7.04 -6.87
C LEU A 38 0.83 -6.30 -5.75
N PHE A 39 0.16 -6.12 -4.62
CA PHE A 39 0.80 -5.57 -3.42
C PHE A 39 1.55 -6.67 -2.65
N THR A 40 2.67 -6.29 -2.05
CA THR A 40 3.40 -7.17 -1.15
C THR A 40 2.58 -7.38 0.13
N LYS A 41 2.61 -8.60 0.66
CA LYS A 41 2.00 -8.96 1.94
C LYS A 41 3.09 -9.51 2.87
N SER A 42 3.00 -9.18 4.15
CA SER A 42 3.84 -9.78 5.18
C SER A 42 3.50 -11.26 5.37
N GLU A 43 4.31 -11.98 6.16
CA GLU A 43 4.02 -13.37 6.55
C GLU A 43 2.69 -13.52 7.29
N GLU A 44 2.24 -12.48 7.99
CA GLU A 44 0.95 -12.40 8.69
C GLU A 44 -0.22 -12.07 7.74
N GLY A 45 0.04 -11.88 6.45
CA GLY A 45 -0.96 -11.54 5.44
C GLY A 45 -1.34 -10.05 5.37
N THR A 46 -0.62 -9.18 6.09
CA THR A 46 -0.89 -7.73 6.09
C THR A 46 -0.28 -7.05 4.88
N LEU A 47 -1.01 -6.13 4.24
CA LEU A 47 -0.53 -5.36 3.10
C LEU A 47 0.65 -4.46 3.50
N GLN A 48 1.71 -4.52 2.70
CA GLN A 48 2.92 -3.73 2.84
C GLN A 48 3.11 -2.89 1.57
N PHE A 49 3.21 -1.58 1.77
CA PHE A 49 3.30 -0.60 0.70
C PHE A 49 4.72 -0.05 0.59
N ASN A 50 5.29 -0.13 -0.61
CA ASN A 50 6.50 0.60 -0.97
C ASN A 50 6.15 1.91 -1.72
N ASP A 51 7.15 2.72 -2.05
CA ASP A 51 6.92 4.01 -2.71
C ASP A 51 6.24 3.90 -4.08
N ARG A 52 6.44 2.79 -4.80
CA ARG A 52 5.74 2.53 -6.07
C ARG A 52 4.26 2.25 -5.84
N ASP A 53 3.91 1.49 -4.82
CA ASP A 53 2.52 1.23 -4.44
C ASP A 53 1.80 2.53 -4.08
N ILE A 54 2.46 3.39 -3.32
CA ILE A 54 1.95 4.71 -2.93
C ILE A 54 1.73 5.57 -4.18
N ALA A 55 2.67 5.59 -5.13
CA ALA A 55 2.52 6.32 -6.38
C ALA A 55 1.33 5.83 -7.22
N VAL A 56 1.09 4.51 -7.26
CA VAL A 56 -0.06 3.93 -7.97
C VAL A 56 -1.38 4.32 -7.29
N ILE A 57 -1.43 4.27 -5.96
CA ILE A 57 -2.62 4.68 -5.19
C ILE A 57 -2.92 6.17 -5.43
N LEU A 58 -1.91 7.02 -5.37
CA LEU A 58 -2.04 8.46 -5.62
C LEU A 58 -2.43 8.81 -7.06
N ALA A 59 -2.09 7.98 -8.04
CA ALA A 59 -2.46 8.21 -9.44
C ALA A 59 -3.94 7.87 -9.74
N LEU A 60 -4.58 7.11 -8.85
CA LEU A 60 -5.96 6.62 -9.03
C LEU A 60 -6.95 7.25 -8.04
N TYR A 61 -6.46 8.05 -7.10
CA TYR A 61 -7.24 8.80 -6.11
C TYR A 61 -7.30 10.28 -6.49
#